data_AF-A0A6C0BSK7-F1
#
_entry.id   AF-A0A6C0BSK7-F1
#
_cell.length_a   1.000
_cell.length_b   1.000
_cell.length_c   1.000
_cell.angle_alpha   90.00
_cell.angle_beta   90.00
_cell.angle_gamma   90.00
#
_symmetry.space_group_name_H-M   'P 1'
#
loop_
_entity.id
_entity.type
_entity.pdbx_description
1 polymer ?
#
loop_
_entity_poly.entity_id
_entity_poly.type
_entity_poly.pdbx_seq_one_letter_code
_entity_poly.pdbx_strand_id
1 'polypeptide(L)'
;MTKTISKSKLIGKGSYGCVFRPAINCKNDKKKLNKKTISKIMIKNKKKAIKKEFRIDNLVKKIPNHNKWSYIWTQMCKPPDYDELKETSEIKKCLKKSGKTIKEYNKFSYMLTGEYGGIPFITHCLKFIKRSSFKTLKEFEKIFMKLFRYLEPLFIGLIELKKHNILHHDLSVNNIMFKKNQTYIIDFGLSCKYSDIDCIRKRSKKQIVGTRIYDPYPYDYIFLYGNKKQRDEEIKTTEHQIYRNNHEDYSRIHKDIFNRNDIDESIIESLQYPPKNKKKVIEGLDIYSLGMVLPTIICDISDSYEIKKKQLLKCFSQVHIQNQLSLLKEMTEYHSKNRINIEDAYERYKTLI
;
A
#
# COMPACT_ATOMS: atom_id res chain seq x y z
N MET A 1 34.06 8.82 -30.43
CA MET A 1 33.42 8.93 -29.08
C MET A 1 32.13 8.12 -29.07
N THR A 2 32.16 6.90 -28.53
CA THR A 2 30.98 6.04 -28.36
C THR A 2 30.07 6.63 -27.28
N LYS A 3 28.99 7.30 -27.72
CA LYS A 3 27.92 7.80 -26.84
C LYS A 3 27.38 6.61 -26.06
N THR A 4 27.70 6.49 -24.78
CA THR A 4 27.16 5.43 -23.92
C THR A 4 25.65 5.64 -23.85
N ILE A 5 24.88 4.87 -24.62
CA ILE A 5 23.42 4.90 -24.57
C ILE A 5 23.05 4.49 -23.13
N SER A 6 22.49 5.42 -22.35
CA SER A 6 22.16 5.12 -20.97
C SER A 6 21.01 4.11 -20.94
N LYS A 7 21.31 2.83 -20.77
CA LYS A 7 20.31 1.76 -20.77
C LYS A 7 19.31 1.92 -19.61
N SER A 8 18.01 1.86 -19.93
CA SER A 8 16.94 1.90 -18.93
C SER A 8 16.88 0.58 -18.16
N LYS A 9 17.18 0.62 -16.86
CA LYS A 9 17.25 -0.56 -15.99
C LYS A 9 15.89 -0.88 -15.38
N LEU A 10 15.59 -2.16 -15.25
CA LEU A 10 14.40 -2.65 -14.54
C LEU A 10 14.63 -2.47 -13.04
N ILE A 11 13.84 -1.61 -12.39
CA ILE A 11 13.96 -1.33 -10.95
C ILE A 11 12.79 -1.88 -10.13
N GLY A 12 11.71 -2.32 -10.76
CA GLY A 12 10.55 -2.88 -10.07
C GLY A 12 9.61 -3.64 -10.99
N LYS A 13 8.80 -4.53 -10.41
CA LYS A 13 7.75 -5.28 -11.09
C LYS A 13 6.49 -5.22 -10.23
N GLY A 14 5.36 -4.85 -10.84
CA GLY A 14 4.03 -4.96 -10.24
C GLY A 14 3.21 -6.06 -10.91
N SER A 15 1.95 -6.22 -10.50
CA SER A 15 1.07 -7.29 -11.02
C SER A 15 0.79 -7.17 -12.53
N TYR A 16 0.91 -5.98 -13.10
CA TYR A 16 0.52 -5.69 -14.48
C TYR A 16 1.63 -5.10 -15.35
N GLY A 17 2.81 -4.88 -14.79
CA GLY A 17 3.85 -4.15 -15.49
C GLY A 17 5.19 -4.05 -14.76
N CYS A 18 6.12 -3.36 -15.41
CA CYS A 18 7.49 -3.20 -14.97
C CYS A 18 7.86 -1.71 -14.92
N VAL A 19 8.66 -1.36 -13.93
CA VAL A 19 9.13 0.02 -13.71
C VAL A 19 10.60 0.11 -14.12
N PHE A 20 10.90 1.09 -14.97
CA PHE A 20 12.24 1.32 -15.52
C PHE A 20 12.79 2.68 -15.10
N ARG A 21 14.12 2.74 -14.92
CA ARG A 21 14.87 3.97 -14.64
C ARG A 21 16.20 4.01 -15.42
N PRO A 22 16.55 5.10 -16.12
CA PRO A 22 15.71 6.28 -16.44
C PRO A 22 14.40 5.89 -17.14
N ALA A 23 13.45 6.82 -17.22
CA ALA A 23 12.19 6.58 -17.93
C ALA A 23 12.45 6.23 -19.39
N ILE A 24 11.78 5.20 -19.89
CA ILE A 24 11.75 4.89 -21.32
C ILE A 24 10.96 5.99 -22.04
N ASN A 25 11.46 6.43 -23.19
CA ASN A 25 10.79 7.43 -24.01
C ASN A 25 9.51 6.89 -24.62
N CYS A 26 8.53 7.75 -24.84
CA CYS A 26 7.34 7.38 -25.62
C CYS A 26 7.74 7.02 -27.06
N LYS A 27 6.90 6.22 -27.74
CA LYS A 27 7.07 5.90 -29.16
C LYS A 27 7.23 7.21 -29.97
N ASN A 28 8.25 7.24 -30.83
CA ASN A 28 8.67 8.39 -31.64
C ASN A 28 9.30 9.58 -30.88
N ASP A 29 9.47 9.50 -29.54
CA ASP A 29 10.16 10.53 -28.76
C ASP A 29 11.66 10.20 -28.66
N LYS A 30 12.52 11.08 -29.19
CA LYS A 30 13.98 10.94 -29.20
C LYS A 30 14.68 11.77 -28.12
N LYS A 31 13.97 12.25 -27.10
CA LYS A 31 14.56 13.02 -25.99
C LYS A 31 15.66 12.25 -25.27
N LYS A 32 16.64 12.99 -24.74
CA LYS A 32 17.69 12.43 -23.88
C LYS A 32 17.07 11.87 -22.60
N LEU A 33 17.49 10.66 -22.23
CA LEU A 33 17.00 9.98 -21.04
C LEU A 33 17.33 10.78 -19.76
N ASN A 34 16.32 10.98 -18.92
CA ASN A 34 16.45 11.71 -17.67
C ASN A 34 16.54 10.75 -16.47
N LYS A 35 17.65 10.78 -15.73
CA LYS A 35 17.88 9.92 -14.55
C LYS A 35 16.93 10.21 -13.37
N LYS A 36 16.21 11.33 -13.41
CA LYS A 36 15.23 11.74 -12.39
C LYS A 36 13.82 11.22 -12.66
N THR A 37 13.57 10.59 -13.80
CA THR A 37 12.25 10.06 -14.18
C THR A 37 12.24 8.54 -14.25
N ILE A 38 11.03 7.98 -14.14
CA ILE A 38 10.75 6.56 -14.30
C ILE A 38 9.57 6.34 -15.25
N SER A 39 9.48 5.12 -15.78
CA SER A 39 8.35 4.69 -16.59
C SER A 39 7.80 3.33 -16.13
N LYS A 40 6.47 3.21 -15.99
CA LYS A 40 5.76 1.95 -15.74
C LYS A 40 5.15 1.46 -17.05
N ILE A 41 5.72 0.40 -17.61
CA ILE A 41 5.19 -0.28 -18.80
C ILE A 41 4.22 -1.35 -18.32
N MET A 42 2.98 -1.27 -18.76
CA MET A 42 1.96 -2.28 -18.51
C MET A 42 1.77 -3.17 -19.74
N ILE A 43 1.80 -4.49 -19.54
CA ILE A 43 1.82 -5.50 -20.61
C ILE A 43 0.58 -6.38 -20.49
N LYS A 44 -0.59 -5.82 -20.85
CA LYS A 44 -1.90 -6.51 -20.85
C LYS A 44 -2.96 -5.64 -21.51
N ASN A 45 -4.04 -6.26 -22.02
CA ASN A 45 -5.26 -5.55 -22.44
C ASN A 45 -6.03 -4.96 -21.23
N LYS A 46 -5.44 -3.95 -20.59
CA LYS A 46 -5.96 -3.23 -19.42
C LYS A 46 -5.97 -1.72 -19.66
N LYS A 47 -6.25 -1.29 -20.91
CA LYS A 47 -6.40 0.13 -21.28
C LYS A 47 -7.35 0.89 -20.35
N LYS A 48 -8.43 0.24 -19.88
CA LYS A 48 -9.37 0.83 -18.91
C LYS A 48 -8.72 1.09 -17.55
N ALA A 49 -7.89 0.16 -17.05
CA ALA A 49 -7.23 0.32 -15.75
C ALA A 49 -6.15 1.42 -15.79
N ILE A 50 -5.31 1.45 -16.84
CA ILE A 50 -4.28 2.49 -16.94
C ILE A 50 -4.87 3.90 -17.10
N LYS A 51 -5.96 4.01 -17.87
CA LYS A 51 -6.70 5.27 -18.00
C LYS A 51 -7.34 5.69 -16.68
N LYS A 52 -7.79 4.72 -15.86
CA LYS A 52 -8.33 4.99 -14.52
C LYS A 52 -7.23 5.53 -13.60
N GLU A 53 -6.10 4.82 -13.49
CA GLU A 53 -4.92 5.25 -12.70
C GLU A 53 -4.53 6.68 -13.10
N PHE A 54 -4.25 6.90 -14.38
CA PHE A 54 -3.85 8.22 -14.88
C PHE A 54 -4.92 9.31 -14.68
N ARG A 55 -6.21 8.97 -14.71
CA ARG A 55 -7.28 9.93 -14.39
C ARG A 55 -7.23 10.33 -12.92
N ILE A 56 -7.00 9.40 -12.00
CA ILE A 56 -6.85 9.73 -10.58
C ILE A 56 -5.57 10.54 -10.36
N ASP A 57 -4.44 10.18 -10.97
CA ASP A 57 -3.21 10.98 -10.90
C ASP A 57 -3.46 12.44 -11.31
N ASN A 58 -4.23 12.67 -12.37
CA ASN A 58 -4.59 14.02 -12.81
C ASN A 58 -5.53 14.77 -11.85
N LEU A 59 -6.31 14.06 -11.03
CA LEU A 59 -7.08 14.69 -9.95
C LEU A 59 -6.15 15.05 -8.78
N VAL A 60 -5.27 14.12 -8.37
CA VAL A 60 -4.29 14.33 -7.31
C VAL A 60 -3.34 15.48 -7.66
N LYS A 61 -2.91 15.59 -8.93
CA LYS A 61 -2.08 16.68 -9.45
C LYS A 61 -2.66 18.08 -9.19
N LYS A 62 -4.00 18.19 -9.15
CA LYS A 62 -4.71 19.46 -8.93
C LYS A 62 -4.78 19.85 -7.45
N ILE A 63 -4.48 18.93 -6.54
CA ILE A 63 -4.49 19.19 -5.11
C ILE A 63 -3.25 20.06 -4.78
N PRO A 64 -3.42 21.21 -4.11
CA PRO A 64 -2.30 22.04 -3.69
C PRO A 64 -1.27 21.24 -2.89
N ASN A 65 0.01 21.43 -3.18
CA ASN A 65 1.11 20.76 -2.49
C ASN A 65 1.09 19.22 -2.55
N HIS A 66 0.42 18.60 -3.53
CA HIS A 66 0.35 17.13 -3.63
C HIS A 66 1.74 16.45 -3.65
N ASN A 67 2.75 17.14 -4.19
CA ASN A 67 4.13 16.68 -4.29
C ASN A 67 4.86 16.59 -2.93
N LYS A 68 4.28 17.12 -1.84
CA LYS A 68 4.79 16.96 -0.47
C LYS A 68 4.46 15.60 0.14
N TRP A 69 3.50 14.88 -0.42
CA TRP A 69 3.00 13.62 0.15
C TRP A 69 2.72 12.52 -0.88
N SER A 70 2.81 12.79 -2.18
CA SER A 70 2.61 11.79 -3.25
C SER A 70 3.61 11.87 -4.39
N TYR A 71 3.77 10.74 -5.10
CA TYR A 71 4.25 10.71 -6.47
C TYR A 71 3.17 10.16 -7.40
N ILE A 72 2.99 10.86 -8.53
CA ILE A 72 1.96 10.57 -9.53
C ILE A 72 2.58 10.34 -10.90
N TRP A 73 1.80 9.73 -11.79
CA TRP A 73 2.12 9.67 -13.21
C TRP A 73 1.76 10.99 -13.90
N THR A 74 2.68 11.56 -14.65
CA THR A 74 2.52 12.88 -15.30
C THR A 74 2.19 12.79 -16.78
N GLN A 75 2.51 11.66 -17.41
CA GLN A 75 2.24 11.43 -18.84
C GLN A 75 1.86 9.97 -19.07
N MET A 76 0.93 9.76 -20.00
CA MET A 76 0.53 8.45 -20.51
C MET A 76 0.79 8.40 -22.02
N CYS A 77 1.45 7.35 -22.50
CA CYS A 77 1.76 7.18 -23.92
C CYS A 77 1.91 5.70 -24.31
N LYS A 78 2.22 5.47 -25.59
CA LYS A 78 2.65 4.16 -26.07
C LYS A 78 4.17 4.02 -25.88
N PRO A 79 4.65 2.89 -25.36
CA PRO A 79 6.08 2.62 -25.38
C PRO A 79 6.54 2.29 -26.82
N PRO A 80 7.85 2.35 -27.11
CA PRO A 80 8.42 1.92 -28.37
C PRO A 80 8.25 0.41 -28.59
N ASP A 81 8.43 -0.04 -29.83
CA ASP A 81 8.30 -1.46 -30.17
C ASP A 81 9.42 -2.28 -29.51
N TYR A 82 9.20 -3.59 -29.33
CA TYR A 82 10.13 -4.43 -28.57
C TYR A 82 11.56 -4.41 -29.15
N ASP A 83 11.69 -4.39 -30.47
CA ASP A 83 12.99 -4.41 -31.14
C ASP A 83 13.82 -3.16 -30.90
N GLU A 84 13.18 -2.02 -30.65
CA GLU A 84 13.85 -0.79 -30.23
C GLU A 84 14.21 -0.84 -28.73
N LEU A 85 13.31 -1.35 -27.90
CA LEU A 85 13.52 -1.39 -26.45
C LEU A 85 14.52 -2.42 -25.98
N LYS A 86 14.68 -3.55 -26.67
CA LYS A 86 15.59 -4.62 -26.24
C LYS A 86 17.05 -4.18 -26.20
N GLU A 87 17.42 -3.21 -27.03
CA GLU A 87 18.77 -2.62 -27.08
C GLU A 87 18.94 -1.51 -26.04
N THR A 88 17.89 -0.74 -25.78
CA THR A 88 17.94 0.48 -24.94
C THR A 88 17.42 0.28 -23.51
N SER A 89 16.91 -0.91 -23.17
CA SER A 89 16.34 -1.22 -21.86
C SER A 89 16.51 -2.68 -21.44
N GLU A 90 16.13 -3.00 -20.21
CA GLU A 90 16.06 -4.36 -19.69
C GLU A 90 14.69 -5.04 -19.90
N ILE A 91 13.95 -4.67 -20.95
CA ILE A 91 12.61 -5.22 -21.24
C ILE A 91 12.58 -6.76 -21.33
N LYS A 92 13.66 -7.38 -21.82
CA LYS A 92 13.83 -8.86 -21.79
C LYS A 92 13.66 -9.44 -20.39
N LYS A 93 14.28 -8.82 -19.37
CA LYS A 93 14.16 -9.26 -17.97
C LYS A 93 12.72 -9.09 -17.47
N CYS A 94 12.07 -7.99 -17.84
CA CYS A 94 10.67 -7.74 -17.48
C CYS A 94 9.73 -8.81 -18.04
N LEU A 95 9.84 -9.14 -19.33
CA LEU A 95 9.01 -10.16 -19.99
C LEU A 95 9.22 -11.54 -19.35
N LYS A 96 10.47 -11.95 -19.14
CA LYS A 96 10.81 -13.21 -18.45
C LYS A 96 10.19 -13.27 -17.06
N LYS A 97 10.41 -12.24 -16.23
CA LYS A 97 9.86 -12.20 -14.87
C LYS A 97 8.32 -12.13 -14.84
N SER A 98 7.69 -11.58 -15.86
CA SER A 98 6.24 -11.40 -15.91
C SER A 98 5.50 -12.54 -16.61
N GLY A 99 6.22 -13.53 -17.16
CA GLY A 99 5.62 -14.58 -17.97
C GLY A 99 4.90 -14.03 -19.20
N LYS A 100 5.48 -13.01 -19.85
CA LYS A 100 4.88 -12.31 -21.00
C LYS A 100 5.69 -12.49 -22.26
N THR A 101 4.97 -12.59 -23.38
CA THR A 101 5.55 -12.75 -24.71
C THR A 101 5.80 -11.41 -25.40
N ILE A 102 6.69 -11.41 -26.38
CA ILE A 102 6.92 -10.24 -27.26
C ILE A 102 5.64 -9.86 -28.00
N LYS A 103 4.86 -10.85 -28.45
CA LYS A 103 3.58 -10.63 -29.14
C LYS A 103 2.56 -9.92 -28.25
N GLU A 104 2.44 -10.33 -26.98
CA GLU A 104 1.58 -9.64 -26.00
C GLU A 104 2.04 -8.19 -25.77
N TYR A 105 3.35 -7.97 -25.68
CA TYR A 105 3.92 -6.63 -25.51
C TYR A 105 3.59 -5.69 -26.66
N ASN A 106 3.88 -6.08 -27.90
CA ASN A 106 3.64 -5.23 -29.07
C ASN A 106 2.14 -4.94 -29.27
N LYS A 107 1.27 -5.90 -28.95
CA LYS A 107 -0.18 -5.74 -29.12
C LYS A 107 -0.85 -4.93 -28.01
N PHE A 108 -0.41 -5.10 -26.76
CA PHE A 108 -1.15 -4.62 -25.58
C PHE A 108 -0.29 -3.90 -24.54
N SER A 109 0.61 -3.03 -24.98
CA SER A 109 1.40 -2.19 -24.08
C SER A 109 0.91 -0.74 -24.00
N TYR A 110 0.99 -0.20 -22.79
CA TYR A 110 0.84 1.23 -22.50
C TYR A 110 1.87 1.61 -21.43
N MET A 111 2.24 2.88 -21.40
CA MET A 111 3.28 3.37 -20.50
C MET A 111 2.82 4.61 -19.77
N LEU A 112 3.11 4.66 -18.48
CA LEU A 112 3.03 5.85 -17.65
C LEU A 112 4.43 6.33 -17.34
N THR A 113 4.67 7.63 -17.35
CA THR A 113 5.95 8.24 -16.96
C THR A 113 5.73 9.29 -15.88
N GLY A 114 6.71 9.43 -15.00
CA GLY A 114 6.64 10.32 -13.84
C GLY A 114 8.01 10.51 -13.18
N GLU A 115 8.04 11.30 -12.12
CA GLU A 115 9.27 11.50 -11.35
C GLU A 115 9.65 10.26 -10.54
N TYR A 116 10.94 10.06 -10.32
CA TYR A 116 11.44 9.00 -9.46
C TYR A 116 11.16 9.30 -7.99
N GLY A 117 10.27 8.51 -7.39
CA GLY A 117 9.81 8.67 -6.01
C GLY A 117 10.79 8.29 -4.91
N GLY A 118 11.97 7.76 -5.25
CA GLY A 118 12.96 7.26 -4.29
C GLY A 118 12.93 5.74 -4.17
N ILE A 119 13.29 5.22 -3.00
CA ILE A 119 13.29 3.76 -2.73
C ILE A 119 12.00 3.37 -2.00
N PRO A 120 11.54 2.11 -2.08
CA PRO A 120 10.44 1.64 -1.24
C PRO A 120 10.73 1.90 0.24
N PHE A 121 9.72 2.28 1.01
CA PHE A 121 9.91 2.66 2.42
C PHE A 121 10.46 1.49 3.26
N ILE A 122 9.95 0.28 3.05
CA ILE A 122 10.50 -0.94 3.69
C ILE A 122 12.00 -1.13 3.42
N THR A 123 12.47 -0.81 2.20
CA THR A 123 13.90 -0.85 1.86
C THR A 123 14.70 0.23 2.61
N HIS A 124 14.10 1.37 2.93
CA HIS A 124 14.73 2.35 3.81
C HIS A 124 14.81 1.83 5.25
N CYS A 125 13.72 1.25 5.78
CA CYS A 125 13.66 0.70 7.14
C CYS A 125 14.73 -0.38 7.38
N LEU A 126 14.89 -1.32 6.45
CA LEU A 126 15.92 -2.37 6.51
C LEU A 126 17.36 -1.85 6.59
N LYS A 127 17.63 -0.58 6.23
CA LYS A 127 18.98 0.00 6.33
C LYS A 127 19.35 0.41 7.75
N PHE A 128 18.37 0.72 8.60
CA PHE A 128 18.64 1.27 9.94
C PHE A 128 18.04 0.45 11.08
N ILE A 129 17.00 -0.35 10.82
CA ILE A 129 16.50 -1.33 11.77
C ILE A 129 17.39 -2.56 11.65
N LYS A 130 18.09 -2.90 12.73
CA LYS A 130 19.04 -4.01 12.79
C LYS A 130 18.51 -5.05 13.76
N ARG A 131 19.05 -6.27 13.75
CA ARG A 131 18.76 -7.27 14.80
C ARG A 131 19.00 -6.71 16.22
N SER A 132 20.01 -5.86 16.40
CA SER A 132 20.31 -5.20 17.68
C SER A 132 19.23 -4.25 18.17
N SER A 133 18.39 -3.73 17.27
CA SER A 133 17.29 -2.82 17.58
C SER A 133 16.24 -3.43 18.49
N PHE A 134 16.15 -4.75 18.53
CA PHE A 134 15.21 -5.49 19.37
C PHE A 134 15.84 -5.98 20.69
N LYS A 135 17.13 -5.71 20.94
CA LYS A 135 17.84 -6.21 22.13
C LYS A 135 17.43 -5.48 23.41
N THR A 136 17.20 -4.17 23.32
CA THR A 136 16.82 -3.34 24.47
C THR A 136 15.60 -2.50 24.13
N LEU A 137 14.82 -2.16 25.15
CA LEU A 137 13.60 -1.37 24.97
C LEU A 137 13.91 0.05 24.47
N LYS A 138 15.04 0.63 24.91
CA LYS A 138 15.49 1.96 24.49
C LYS A 138 15.87 2.02 23.00
N GLU A 139 16.54 0.99 22.48
CA GLU A 139 16.88 0.93 21.04
C GLU A 139 15.62 0.74 20.18
N PHE A 140 14.68 -0.09 20.65
CA PHE A 140 13.40 -0.27 19.98
C PHE A 140 12.59 1.02 19.96
N GLU A 141 12.46 1.69 21.10
CA GLU A 141 11.74 2.96 21.25
C GLU A 141 12.28 4.02 20.27
N LYS A 142 13.60 4.18 20.17
CA LYS A 142 14.23 5.13 19.23
C LYS A 142 13.82 4.87 17.79
N ILE A 143 13.76 3.60 17.40
CA ILE A 143 13.38 3.20 16.04
C ILE A 143 11.88 3.35 15.81
N PHE A 144 11.07 2.93 16.78
CA PHE A 144 9.62 3.08 16.74
C PHE A 144 9.25 4.56 16.56
N MET A 145 9.79 5.45 17.38
CA MET A 145 9.53 6.89 17.30
C MET A 145 10.02 7.49 15.98
N LYS A 146 11.17 7.05 15.47
CA LYS A 146 11.66 7.47 14.15
C LYS A 146 10.69 7.07 13.03
N LEU A 147 10.19 5.84 13.05
CA LEU A 147 9.22 5.37 12.07
C LEU A 147 7.87 6.08 12.22
N PHE A 148 7.42 6.32 13.45
CA PHE A 148 6.17 7.01 13.74
C PHE A 148 6.17 8.44 13.17
N ARG A 149 7.29 9.17 13.26
CA ARG A 149 7.46 10.49 12.60
C ARG A 149 7.37 10.43 11.07
N TYR A 150 7.68 9.30 10.46
CA TYR A 150 7.52 9.12 9.01
C TYR A 150 6.06 8.94 8.57
N LEU A 151 5.08 8.86 9.49
CA LEU A 151 3.67 8.79 9.13
C LEU A 151 3.06 10.16 8.79
N GLU A 152 3.67 11.27 9.21
CA GLU A 152 3.09 12.61 9.02
C GLU A 152 2.70 12.94 7.57
N PRO A 153 3.56 12.72 6.55
CA PRO A 153 3.18 13.02 5.17
C PRO A 153 2.03 12.13 4.69
N LEU A 154 1.91 10.92 5.23
CA LEU A 154 0.85 9.98 4.87
C LEU A 154 -0.50 10.45 5.44
N PHE A 155 -0.53 10.93 6.70
CA PHE A 155 -1.70 11.57 7.27
C PHE A 155 -2.17 12.76 6.42
N ILE A 156 -1.25 13.69 6.13
CA ILE A 156 -1.54 14.87 5.31
C ILE A 156 -2.11 14.45 3.95
N GLY A 157 -1.48 13.48 3.29
CA GLY A 157 -1.93 13.01 1.98
C GLY A 157 -3.33 12.40 2.01
N LEU A 158 -3.62 11.54 2.98
CA LEU A 158 -4.95 10.92 3.10
C LEU A 158 -6.05 11.94 3.47
N ILE A 159 -5.76 12.93 4.32
CA ILE A 159 -6.68 14.03 4.62
C ILE A 159 -7.01 14.81 3.35
N GLU A 160 -5.98 15.18 2.57
CA GLU A 160 -6.17 15.91 1.33
C GLU A 160 -6.93 15.10 0.27
N LEU A 161 -6.66 13.80 0.13
CA LEU A 161 -7.43 12.91 -0.73
C LEU A 161 -8.90 12.86 -0.31
N LYS A 162 -9.18 12.73 0.99
CA LYS A 162 -10.55 12.70 1.53
C LYS A 162 -11.30 14.00 1.24
N LYS A 163 -10.69 15.17 1.50
CA LYS A 163 -11.26 16.49 1.18
C LYS A 163 -11.64 16.62 -0.31
N HIS A 164 -10.89 15.96 -1.19
CA HIS A 164 -11.13 15.97 -2.64
C HIS A 164 -11.97 14.79 -3.13
N ASN A 165 -12.64 14.06 -2.23
CA ASN A 165 -13.49 12.91 -2.54
C ASN A 165 -12.74 11.81 -3.31
N ILE A 166 -11.51 11.49 -2.88
CA ILE A 166 -10.69 10.41 -3.41
C ILE A 166 -10.37 9.44 -2.27
N LEU A 167 -10.72 8.17 -2.46
CA LEU A 167 -10.31 7.05 -1.64
C LEU A 167 -9.03 6.46 -2.26
N HIS A 168 -7.94 6.40 -1.50
CA HIS A 168 -6.69 5.79 -1.98
C HIS A 168 -6.90 4.30 -2.25
N HIS A 169 -7.57 3.63 -1.32
CA HIS A 169 -8.09 2.28 -1.46
C HIS A 169 -7.03 1.17 -1.48
N ASP A 170 -5.74 1.46 -1.52
CA ASP A 170 -4.68 0.43 -1.50
C ASP A 170 -3.45 0.90 -0.74
N LEU A 171 -3.63 1.66 0.35
CA LEU A 171 -2.48 2.08 1.14
C LEU A 171 -1.89 0.85 1.86
N SER A 172 -0.61 0.61 1.65
CA SER A 172 0.13 -0.47 2.31
C SER A 172 1.62 -0.15 2.28
N VAL A 173 2.43 -0.92 3.00
CA VAL A 173 3.89 -0.81 3.01
C VAL A 173 4.54 -0.84 1.62
N ASN A 174 3.90 -1.52 0.65
CA ASN A 174 4.37 -1.63 -0.73
C ASN A 174 4.11 -0.37 -1.57
N ASN A 175 3.16 0.47 -1.15
CA ASN A 175 2.72 1.66 -1.87
C ASN A 175 3.20 2.95 -1.17
N ILE A 176 4.29 2.85 -0.40
CA ILE A 176 4.95 3.98 0.25
C ILE A 176 6.41 4.04 -0.20
N MET A 177 6.82 5.20 -0.69
CA MET A 177 8.19 5.51 -1.10
C MET A 177 8.88 6.39 -0.06
N PHE A 178 10.20 6.36 -0.05
CA PHE A 178 11.03 7.19 0.81
C PHE A 178 12.09 7.95 0.02
N LYS A 179 12.15 9.26 0.22
CA LYS A 179 13.12 10.16 -0.43
C LYS A 179 13.33 11.41 0.43
N LYS A 180 14.58 11.86 0.56
CA LYS A 180 14.93 13.10 1.28
C LYS A 180 14.30 13.19 2.69
N ASN A 181 14.41 12.12 3.48
CA ASN A 181 13.90 12.04 4.85
C ASN A 181 12.37 12.11 5.00
N GLN A 182 11.61 11.83 3.93
CA GLN A 182 10.15 11.88 3.93
C GLN A 182 9.55 10.68 3.20
N THR A 183 8.35 10.29 3.60
CA THR A 183 7.52 9.27 2.95
C THR A 183 6.55 9.88 1.93
N TYR A 184 6.18 9.08 0.92
CA TYR A 184 5.27 9.50 -0.14
C TYR A 184 4.35 8.36 -0.53
N ILE A 185 3.06 8.65 -0.72
CA ILE A 185 2.05 7.73 -1.24
C ILE A 185 2.23 7.58 -2.76
N ILE A 186 2.10 6.34 -3.25
CA ILE A 186 2.12 6.02 -4.68
C ILE A 186 1.04 4.98 -5.03
N ASP A 187 0.92 4.70 -6.33
CA ASP A 187 0.05 3.66 -6.91
C ASP A 187 -1.45 3.91 -6.67
N PHE A 188 -1.99 4.89 -7.39
CA PHE A 188 -3.41 5.21 -7.41
C PHE A 188 -4.23 4.28 -8.33
N GLY A 189 -3.70 3.12 -8.73
CA GLY A 189 -4.32 2.23 -9.70
C GLY A 189 -5.65 1.63 -9.22
N LEU A 190 -5.80 1.46 -7.91
CA LEU A 190 -7.03 0.98 -7.29
C LEU A 190 -7.92 2.10 -6.75
N SER A 191 -7.37 3.30 -6.54
CA SER A 191 -8.09 4.46 -6.05
C SER A 191 -9.34 4.79 -6.87
N CYS A 192 -10.34 5.36 -6.22
CA CYS A 192 -11.55 5.86 -6.86
C CYS A 192 -12.22 6.92 -5.99
N LYS A 193 -13.29 7.54 -6.48
CA LYS A 193 -14.05 8.48 -5.66
C LYS A 193 -14.83 7.74 -4.58
N TYR A 194 -15.09 8.35 -3.42
CA TYR A 194 -15.98 7.74 -2.41
C TYR A 194 -17.39 7.50 -2.97
N SER A 195 -17.80 8.32 -3.94
CA SER A 195 -19.08 8.17 -4.65
C SER A 195 -19.10 7.04 -5.69
N ASP A 196 -17.96 6.42 -6.03
CA ASP A 196 -17.88 5.32 -7.01
C ASP A 196 -18.13 3.97 -6.32
N ILE A 197 -19.40 3.74 -5.99
CA ILE A 197 -19.85 2.51 -5.31
C ILE A 197 -19.50 1.25 -6.10
N ASP A 198 -19.48 1.32 -7.43
CA ASP A 198 -19.13 0.19 -8.29
C ASP A 198 -17.66 -0.21 -8.17
N CYS A 199 -16.75 0.77 -8.16
CA CYS A 199 -15.33 0.53 -7.88
C CYS A 199 -15.16 -0.18 -6.53
N ILE A 200 -15.79 0.37 -5.49
CA ILE A 200 -15.68 -0.10 -4.11
C ILE A 200 -16.25 -1.52 -3.97
N ARG A 201 -17.46 -1.75 -4.50
CA ARG A 201 -18.14 -3.04 -4.51
C ARG A 201 -17.33 -4.12 -5.22
N LYS A 202 -16.76 -3.81 -6.39
CA LYS A 202 -15.91 -4.75 -7.15
C LYS A 202 -14.65 -5.14 -6.36
N ARG A 203 -14.03 -4.20 -5.67
CA ARG A 203 -12.82 -4.46 -4.87
C ARG A 203 -13.10 -5.32 -3.64
N SER A 204 -14.13 -4.97 -2.85
CA SER A 204 -14.59 -5.76 -1.70
C SER A 204 -14.90 -7.20 -2.11
N LYS A 205 -15.76 -7.41 -3.12
CA LYS A 205 -16.09 -8.75 -3.62
C LYS A 205 -14.87 -9.55 -4.09
N LYS A 206 -13.89 -8.90 -4.72
CA LYS A 206 -12.64 -9.55 -5.13
C LYS A 206 -11.81 -10.02 -3.92
N GLN A 207 -11.93 -9.37 -2.76
CA GLN A 207 -11.25 -9.85 -1.55
C GLN A 207 -11.93 -11.09 -0.99
N ILE A 208 -13.26 -11.15 -1.00
CA ILE A 208 -14.02 -12.32 -0.53
C ILE A 208 -13.62 -13.59 -1.28
N VAL A 209 -13.52 -13.55 -2.61
CA VAL A 209 -13.20 -14.72 -3.45
C VAL A 209 -11.71 -15.13 -3.40
N GLY A 210 -10.85 -14.32 -2.80
CA GLY A 210 -9.43 -14.66 -2.68
C GLY A 210 -9.17 -15.82 -1.71
N THR A 211 -7.95 -16.35 -1.71
CA THR A 211 -7.47 -17.33 -0.71
C THR A 211 -6.73 -16.69 0.46
N ARG A 212 -6.42 -15.39 0.37
CA ARG A 212 -5.67 -14.63 1.39
C ARG A 212 -6.51 -13.51 1.99
N ILE A 213 -6.28 -13.18 3.25
CA ILE A 213 -6.68 -11.90 3.82
C ILE A 213 -5.70 -10.83 3.33
N TYR A 214 -6.24 -9.67 2.97
CA TYR A 214 -5.41 -8.49 2.69
C TYR A 214 -5.44 -7.61 3.93
N ASP A 215 -4.43 -7.75 4.77
CA ASP A 215 -4.31 -7.17 6.10
C ASP A 215 -4.40 -5.64 6.18
N PRO A 216 -4.10 -4.83 5.13
CA PRO A 216 -4.44 -3.41 5.14
C PRO A 216 -5.94 -3.12 5.07
N TYR A 217 -6.81 -4.12 4.86
CA TYR A 217 -8.26 -3.96 4.88
C TYR A 217 -8.86 -4.58 6.13
N PRO A 218 -9.80 -3.89 6.80
CA PRO A 218 -10.59 -4.49 7.85
C PRO A 218 -11.59 -5.50 7.27
N TYR A 219 -11.96 -6.51 8.04
CA TYR A 219 -12.95 -7.52 7.63
C TYR A 219 -14.32 -6.91 7.31
N ASP A 220 -14.74 -5.87 8.04
CA ASP A 220 -15.99 -5.16 7.78
C ASP A 220 -16.01 -4.51 6.37
N TYR A 221 -14.85 -4.11 5.85
CA TYR A 221 -14.68 -3.69 4.46
C TYR A 221 -14.63 -4.88 3.49
N ILE A 222 -13.88 -5.94 3.81
CA ILE A 222 -13.78 -7.14 2.96
C ILE A 222 -15.17 -7.69 2.64
N PHE A 223 -16.02 -7.83 3.67
CA PHE A 223 -17.36 -8.42 3.57
C PHE A 223 -18.49 -7.40 3.36
N LEU A 224 -18.18 -6.11 3.20
CA LEU A 224 -19.16 -5.02 3.04
C LEU A 224 -20.24 -5.27 1.96
N TYR A 225 -19.85 -5.98 0.89
CA TYR A 225 -20.73 -6.36 -0.22
C TYR A 225 -20.83 -7.87 -0.43
N GLY A 226 -20.46 -8.67 0.58
CA GLY A 226 -20.65 -10.11 0.60
C GLY A 226 -22.13 -10.49 0.74
N ASN A 227 -22.54 -11.58 0.11
CA ASN A 227 -23.87 -12.15 0.34
C ASN A 227 -23.89 -12.97 1.65
N LYS A 228 -25.09 -13.38 2.10
CA LYS A 228 -25.24 -14.13 3.35
C LYS A 228 -24.40 -15.42 3.36
N LYS A 229 -24.50 -16.23 2.30
CA LYS A 229 -23.73 -17.48 2.14
C LYS A 229 -22.22 -17.27 2.33
N GLN A 230 -21.65 -16.24 1.71
CA GLN A 230 -20.22 -15.93 1.83
C GLN A 230 -19.80 -15.55 3.26
N ARG A 231 -20.69 -14.89 4.02
CA ARG A 231 -20.42 -14.56 5.42
C ARG A 231 -20.58 -15.77 6.31
N ASP A 232 -21.64 -16.57 6.10
CA ASP A 232 -21.89 -17.81 6.84
C ASP A 232 -20.74 -18.81 6.66
N GLU A 233 -20.16 -18.90 5.45
CA GLU A 233 -18.96 -19.69 5.17
C GLU A 233 -17.75 -19.21 5.98
N GLU A 234 -17.46 -17.90 5.99
CA GLU A 234 -16.33 -17.35 6.75
C GLU A 234 -16.54 -17.47 8.28
N ILE A 235 -17.78 -17.30 8.76
CA ILE A 235 -18.14 -17.54 10.18
C ILE A 235 -17.81 -18.98 10.54
N LYS A 236 -18.33 -19.94 9.76
CA LYS A 236 -18.13 -21.36 10.03
C LYS A 236 -16.64 -21.71 10.08
N THR A 237 -15.84 -21.20 9.13
CA THR A 237 -14.40 -21.48 9.14
C THR A 237 -13.70 -20.82 10.33
N THR A 238 -14.08 -19.60 10.69
CA THR A 238 -13.55 -18.88 11.86
C THR A 238 -13.85 -19.61 13.17
N GLU A 239 -15.08 -20.10 13.37
CA GLU A 239 -15.48 -20.91 14.54
C GLU A 239 -14.65 -22.20 14.67
N HIS A 240 -14.22 -22.78 13.55
CA HIS A 240 -13.35 -23.96 13.52
C HIS A 240 -11.85 -23.60 13.52
N GLN A 241 -11.49 -22.32 13.69
CA GLN A 241 -10.10 -21.82 13.64
C GLN A 241 -9.40 -22.14 12.31
N ILE A 242 -10.17 -22.25 11.22
CA ILE A 242 -9.68 -22.44 9.87
C ILE A 242 -9.64 -21.07 9.20
N TYR A 243 -8.43 -20.53 9.08
CA TYR A 243 -8.24 -19.19 8.54
C TYR A 243 -7.61 -19.19 7.14
N ARG A 244 -7.88 -18.12 6.41
CA ARG A 244 -7.27 -17.83 5.11
C ARG A 244 -5.80 -17.47 5.27
N ASN A 245 -5.04 -17.58 4.18
CA ASN A 245 -3.63 -17.20 4.16
C ASN A 245 -3.45 -15.75 4.65
N ASN A 246 -2.37 -15.49 5.40
CA ASN A 246 -2.03 -14.21 6.03
C ASN A 246 -2.94 -13.78 7.21
N HIS A 247 -3.87 -14.64 7.66
CA HIS A 247 -4.60 -14.34 8.89
C HIS A 247 -3.68 -14.30 10.14
N GLU A 248 -2.60 -15.09 10.15
CA GLU A 248 -1.63 -15.08 11.24
C GLU A 248 -0.97 -13.69 11.43
N ASP A 249 -0.64 -13.01 10.33
CA ASP A 249 -0.08 -11.65 10.38
C ASP A 249 -1.08 -10.65 10.96
N TYR A 250 -2.35 -10.76 10.55
CA TYR A 250 -3.46 -9.98 11.08
C TYR A 250 -3.64 -10.24 12.58
N SER A 251 -3.70 -11.51 12.98
CA SER A 251 -3.87 -11.94 14.37
C SER A 251 -2.71 -11.47 15.24
N ARG A 252 -1.46 -11.57 14.77
CA ARG A 252 -0.29 -11.08 15.48
C ARG A 252 -0.37 -9.59 15.79
N ILE A 253 -0.83 -8.77 14.85
CA ILE A 253 -0.96 -7.33 15.06
C ILE A 253 -2.13 -7.04 16.01
N HIS A 254 -3.31 -7.58 15.75
CA HIS A 254 -4.51 -7.26 16.52
C HIS A 254 -4.52 -7.89 17.91
N LYS A 255 -4.25 -9.19 18.00
CA LYS A 255 -4.26 -9.95 19.24
C LYS A 255 -3.00 -9.71 20.06
N ASP A 256 -1.82 -9.90 19.48
CA ASP A 256 -0.60 -9.86 20.30
C ASP A 256 -0.08 -8.43 20.54
N ILE A 257 -0.04 -7.57 19.51
CA ILE A 257 0.53 -6.21 19.64
C ILE A 257 -0.50 -5.24 20.22
N PHE A 258 -1.74 -5.26 19.72
CA PHE A 258 -2.80 -4.38 20.19
C PHE A 258 -3.63 -4.95 21.34
N ASN A 259 -3.35 -6.18 21.79
CA ASN A 259 -4.03 -6.83 22.91
C ASN A 259 -5.57 -6.84 22.73
N ARG A 260 -6.04 -7.22 21.53
CA ARG A 260 -7.46 -7.49 21.24
C ARG A 260 -7.73 -8.99 21.39
N ASN A 261 -8.16 -9.38 22.58
CA ASN A 261 -8.38 -10.79 22.91
C ASN A 261 -9.68 -11.35 22.32
N ASP A 262 -10.57 -10.47 21.85
CA ASP A 262 -11.91 -10.70 21.33
C ASP A 262 -11.99 -10.62 19.80
N ILE A 263 -10.87 -10.83 19.10
CA ILE A 263 -10.78 -10.57 17.66
C ILE A 263 -11.63 -11.54 16.83
N ASP A 264 -11.68 -12.81 17.21
CA ASP A 264 -12.46 -13.84 16.51
C ASP A 264 -13.95 -13.60 16.73
N GLU A 265 -14.35 -13.29 17.97
CA GLU A 265 -15.71 -12.90 18.34
C GLU A 265 -16.15 -11.64 17.59
N SER A 266 -15.29 -10.61 17.53
CA SER A 266 -15.54 -9.39 16.77
C SER A 266 -15.73 -9.67 15.28
N ILE A 267 -14.90 -10.56 14.71
CA ILE A 267 -15.03 -10.99 13.32
C ILE A 267 -16.40 -11.63 13.10
N ILE A 268 -16.73 -12.65 13.88
CA ILE A 268 -18.02 -13.37 13.80
C ILE A 268 -19.19 -12.39 13.95
N GLU A 269 -19.18 -11.53 14.97
CA GLU A 269 -20.26 -10.56 15.22
C GLU A 269 -20.49 -9.68 14.00
N SER A 270 -19.45 -9.12 13.40
CA SER A 270 -19.64 -8.26 12.21
C SER A 270 -20.06 -8.98 10.94
N LEU A 271 -19.75 -10.27 10.81
CA LEU A 271 -20.19 -11.07 9.68
C LEU A 271 -21.68 -11.43 9.84
N GLN A 272 -22.11 -11.73 11.07
CA GLN A 272 -23.51 -11.94 11.43
C GLN A 272 -24.32 -10.65 11.28
N TYR A 273 -23.78 -9.53 11.77
CA TYR A 273 -24.41 -8.21 11.80
C TYR A 273 -23.60 -7.20 10.98
N PRO A 274 -23.65 -7.29 9.63
CA PRO A 274 -22.87 -6.41 8.77
C PRO A 274 -23.27 -4.95 8.96
N PRO A 275 -22.31 -4.01 8.82
CA PRO A 275 -22.54 -2.59 9.11
C PRO A 275 -23.65 -2.01 8.22
N LYS A 276 -24.69 -1.44 8.85
CA LYS A 276 -25.78 -0.73 8.16
C LYS A 276 -25.25 0.51 7.44
N ASN A 277 -24.34 1.26 8.07
CA ASN A 277 -23.74 2.47 7.50
C ASN A 277 -22.48 2.13 6.69
N LYS A 278 -22.67 1.79 5.41
CA LYS A 278 -21.55 1.49 4.49
C LYS A 278 -20.61 2.68 4.27
N LYS A 279 -21.14 3.91 4.32
CA LYS A 279 -20.35 5.13 4.13
C LYS A 279 -19.25 5.23 5.19
N LYS A 280 -19.59 4.99 6.46
CA LYS A 280 -18.63 5.01 7.58
C LYS A 280 -17.52 3.97 7.40
N VAL A 281 -17.84 2.76 6.94
CA VAL A 281 -16.85 1.71 6.63
C VAL A 281 -15.85 2.18 5.58
N ILE A 282 -16.36 2.79 4.50
CA ILE A 282 -15.54 3.26 3.37
C ILE A 282 -14.68 4.45 3.80
N GLU A 283 -15.24 5.42 4.52
CA GLU A 283 -14.51 6.59 5.05
C GLU A 283 -13.39 6.18 6.03
N GLY A 284 -13.61 5.12 6.80
CA GLY A 284 -12.63 4.57 7.73
C GLY A 284 -11.58 3.65 7.10
N LEU A 285 -11.60 3.42 5.78
CA LEU A 285 -10.71 2.42 5.16
C LEU A 285 -9.25 2.86 5.14
N ASP A 286 -8.95 4.03 4.60
CA ASP A 286 -7.56 4.46 4.42
C ASP A 286 -6.87 4.75 5.78
N ILE A 287 -7.62 5.19 6.79
CA ILE A 287 -7.08 5.37 8.15
C ILE A 287 -6.75 4.03 8.81
N TYR A 288 -7.58 3.01 8.61
CA TYR A 288 -7.26 1.64 9.03
C TYR A 288 -5.98 1.17 8.35
N SER A 289 -5.88 1.33 7.03
CA SER A 289 -4.70 0.93 6.28
C SER A 289 -3.43 1.64 6.77
N LEU A 290 -3.52 2.93 7.12
CA LEU A 290 -2.39 3.69 7.69
C LEU A 290 -1.98 3.14 9.07
N GLY A 291 -2.94 2.81 9.93
CA GLY A 291 -2.65 2.27 11.26
C GLY A 291 -1.94 0.91 11.23
N MET A 292 -2.14 0.14 10.15
CA MET A 292 -1.43 -1.14 9.93
C MET A 292 0.02 -0.97 9.45
N VAL A 293 0.39 0.16 8.84
CA VAL A 293 1.72 0.34 8.20
C VAL A 293 2.87 0.07 9.16
N LEU A 294 2.85 0.69 10.34
CA LEU A 294 3.97 0.62 11.27
C LEU A 294 4.13 -0.79 11.89
N PRO A 295 3.09 -1.42 12.47
CA PRO A 295 3.18 -2.78 12.98
C PRO A 295 3.64 -3.77 11.90
N THR A 296 3.11 -3.68 10.67
CA THR A 296 3.51 -4.57 9.57
C THR A 296 5.01 -4.44 9.25
N ILE A 297 5.55 -3.22 9.11
CA ILE A 297 7.00 -3.02 8.87
C ILE A 297 7.84 -3.67 9.97
N ILE A 298 7.45 -3.48 11.23
CA ILE A 298 8.21 -4.00 12.36
C ILE A 298 8.14 -5.53 12.40
N CYS A 299 6.96 -6.12 12.20
CA CYS A 299 6.79 -7.57 12.11
C CYS A 299 7.63 -8.17 10.97
N ASP A 300 7.48 -7.66 9.75
CA ASP A 300 8.20 -8.15 8.56
C ASP A 300 9.72 -8.15 8.78
N ILE A 301 10.26 -7.05 9.33
CA ILE A 301 11.69 -6.93 9.59
C ILE A 301 12.12 -7.84 10.74
N SER A 302 11.31 -7.95 11.79
CA SER A 302 11.60 -8.84 12.92
C SER A 302 11.67 -10.31 12.47
N ASP A 303 10.82 -10.71 11.53
CA ASP A 303 10.80 -12.07 10.97
C ASP A 303 12.02 -12.32 10.10
N SER A 304 12.43 -11.33 9.29
CA SER A 304 13.67 -11.40 8.50
C SER A 304 14.94 -11.56 9.35
N TYR A 305 14.87 -11.20 10.64
CA TYR A 305 15.94 -11.37 11.61
C TYR A 305 15.70 -12.50 12.62
N GLU A 306 14.62 -13.28 12.44
CA GLU A 306 14.23 -14.37 13.33
C GLU A 306 14.16 -13.94 14.80
N ILE A 307 13.60 -12.74 15.05
CA ILE A 307 13.39 -12.25 16.42
C ILE A 307 12.29 -13.09 17.06
N LYS A 308 12.58 -13.66 18.25
CA LYS A 308 11.61 -14.47 18.99
C LYS A 308 10.36 -13.64 19.31
N LYS A 309 9.16 -14.21 19.10
CA LYS A 309 7.86 -13.58 19.40
C LYS A 309 7.85 -12.90 20.78
N LYS A 310 8.25 -13.62 21.84
CA LYS A 310 8.32 -13.08 23.22
C LYS A 310 9.19 -11.82 23.33
N GLN A 311 10.31 -11.76 22.62
CA GLN A 311 11.21 -10.60 22.62
C GLN A 311 10.56 -9.42 21.91
N LEU A 312 9.91 -9.65 20.77
CA LEU A 312 9.18 -8.61 20.04
C LEU A 312 8.02 -8.04 20.86
N LEU A 313 7.21 -8.89 21.49
CA LEU A 313 6.09 -8.43 22.32
C LEU A 313 6.57 -7.64 23.54
N LYS A 314 7.69 -8.03 24.15
CA LYS A 314 8.34 -7.23 25.20
C LYS A 314 8.75 -5.83 24.70
N CYS A 315 9.15 -5.70 23.43
CA CYS A 315 9.46 -4.40 22.85
C CYS A 315 8.20 -3.54 22.68
N PHE A 316 7.10 -4.13 22.23
CA PHE A 316 5.81 -3.46 22.11
C PHE A 316 5.15 -3.13 23.45
N SER A 317 5.52 -3.79 24.55
CA SER A 317 5.04 -3.45 25.90
C SER A 317 5.81 -2.28 26.55
N GLN A 318 6.71 -1.61 25.84
CA GLN A 318 7.46 -0.46 26.35
C GLN A 318 6.52 0.71 26.67
N VAL A 319 6.60 1.25 27.88
CA VAL A 319 5.65 2.27 28.39
C VAL A 319 5.64 3.56 27.56
N HIS A 320 6.81 4.02 27.08
CA HIS A 320 6.94 5.30 26.36
C HIS A 320 6.29 5.33 24.97
N ILE A 321 5.96 4.17 24.39
CA ILE A 321 5.31 4.10 23.07
C ILE A 321 3.83 3.74 23.14
N GLN A 322 3.27 3.55 24.35
CA GLN A 322 1.90 3.06 24.51
C GLN A 322 0.86 4.05 23.98
N ASN A 323 1.11 5.36 24.06
CA ASN A 323 0.19 6.35 23.51
C ASN A 323 0.12 6.29 21.97
N GLN A 324 1.26 6.06 21.32
CA GLN A 324 1.35 5.87 19.87
C GLN A 324 0.70 4.54 19.46
N LEU A 325 0.93 3.46 20.21
CA LEU A 325 0.28 2.17 19.96
C LEU A 325 -1.24 2.25 20.16
N SER A 326 -1.71 2.99 21.17
CA SER A 326 -3.13 3.25 21.39
C SER A 326 -3.75 4.01 20.21
N LEU A 327 -3.08 5.02 19.65
CA LEU A 327 -3.57 5.68 18.43
C LEU A 327 -3.66 4.69 17.25
N LEU A 328 -2.61 3.90 17.01
CA LEU A 328 -2.61 2.91 15.91
C LEU A 328 -3.70 1.84 16.12
N LYS A 329 -3.95 1.46 17.37
CA LYS A 329 -5.06 0.58 17.74
C LYS A 329 -6.40 1.23 17.40
N GLU A 330 -6.65 2.48 17.76
CA GLU A 330 -7.92 3.16 17.43
C GLU A 330 -8.11 3.36 15.92
N MET A 331 -7.03 3.64 15.18
CA MET A 331 -7.04 3.75 13.71
C MET A 331 -7.45 2.44 13.06
N THR A 332 -7.04 1.32 13.65
CA THR A 332 -7.32 -0.03 13.15
C THR A 332 -8.52 -0.67 13.82
N GLU A 333 -9.37 0.11 14.50
CA GLU A 333 -10.53 -0.41 15.20
C GLU A 333 -11.42 -1.23 14.26
N TYR A 334 -11.85 -2.38 14.77
CA TYR A 334 -12.47 -3.41 13.97
C TYR A 334 -13.80 -2.91 13.42
N HIS A 335 -14.69 -2.47 14.31
CA HIS A 335 -15.96 -1.88 13.93
C HIS A 335 -15.75 -0.43 13.48
N SER A 336 -16.02 -0.16 12.20
CA SER A 336 -15.93 1.19 11.62
C SER A 336 -16.71 2.29 12.35
N LYS A 337 -17.73 1.96 13.16
CA LYS A 337 -18.42 2.93 14.03
C LYS A 337 -17.52 3.50 15.13
N ASN A 338 -16.60 2.69 15.65
CA ASN A 338 -15.70 3.01 16.76
C ASN A 338 -14.32 3.49 16.26
N ARG A 339 -14.04 3.32 14.96
CA ARG A 339 -12.79 3.73 14.35
C ARG A 339 -12.65 5.25 14.33
N ILE A 340 -11.54 5.73 14.88
CA ILE A 340 -11.18 7.15 14.85
C ILE A 340 -11.11 7.63 13.39
N ASN A 341 -11.66 8.82 13.13
CA ASN A 341 -11.54 9.40 11.80
C ASN A 341 -10.14 9.99 11.58
N ILE A 342 -9.79 10.26 10.33
CA ILE A 342 -8.42 10.62 9.98
C ILE A 342 -8.01 12.01 10.48
N GLU A 343 -8.96 12.94 10.59
CA GLU A 343 -8.71 14.28 11.13
C GLU A 343 -8.38 14.21 12.62
N ASP A 344 -9.22 13.54 13.42
CA ASP A 344 -8.99 13.36 14.86
C ASP A 344 -7.71 12.55 15.14
N ALA A 345 -7.46 11.51 14.33
CA ALA A 345 -6.24 10.72 14.43
C ALA A 345 -4.99 11.56 14.16
N TYR A 346 -5.05 12.50 13.21
CA TYR A 346 -3.94 13.38 12.91
C TYR A 346 -3.73 14.45 13.99
N GLU A 347 -4.80 15.00 14.56
CA GLU A 347 -4.69 15.90 15.71
C GLU A 347 -4.01 15.21 16.90
N ARG A 348 -4.45 13.99 17.24
CA ARG A 348 -3.80 13.18 18.27
C ARG A 348 -2.37 12.80 17.89
N TYR A 349 -2.09 12.46 16.63
CA TYR A 349 -0.74 12.16 16.16
C TYR A 349 0.24 13.30 16.45
N LYS A 350 -0.17 14.55 16.19
CA LYS A 350 0.68 15.73 16.40
C LYS A 350 1.07 15.94 17.87
N THR A 351 0.25 15.48 18.83
CA THR A 351 0.59 15.56 20.26
C THR A 351 1.56 14.46 20.70
N LEU A 352 1.90 13.51 19.83
CA LEU A 352 2.65 12.29 20.15
C LEU A 352 4.03 12.20 19.45
N ILE A 353 4.44 13.21 18.68
CA ILE A 353 5.66 13.21 17.84
C ILE A 353 6.85 13.96 18.43
#